data_AF-A0A661PJI5-F1
#
_entry.id   AF-A0A661PJI5-F1
#
_cell.length_a   1.000
_cell.length_b   1.000
_cell.length_c   1.000
_cell.angle_alpha   90.00
_cell.angle_beta   90.00
_cell.angle_gamma   90.00
#
_symmetry.space_group_name_H-M   'P 1'
#
loop_
_entity.id
_entity.type
_entity.pdbx_description
1 polymer ?
#
loop_
_entity_poly.entity_id
_entity_poly.type
_entity_poly.pdbx_seq_one_letter_code
_entity_poly.pdbx_strand_id
1 'polypeptide(L)'
;KSQPLAGKSLVITGTLSQPRNLVKDRLEKAGARVSGTVSPRTDYLLAGKNPGSKLERARNLNVSVISEAELEILLNPSSSGSETQPLLPLLEQQPEPEKNHEQ
;
A
#
# COMPACT_ATOMS: atom_id res chain seq x y z
N LYS A 1 14.12 10.03 -14.63
CA LYS A 1 13.40 8.79 -14.22
C LYS A 1 13.65 8.56 -12.74
N SER A 2 12.78 9.04 -11.85
CA SER A 2 12.83 8.64 -10.44
C SER A 2 12.25 7.24 -10.36
N GLN A 3 13.11 6.25 -10.15
CA GLN A 3 12.70 4.90 -9.79
C GLN A 3 12.69 4.84 -8.27
N PRO A 4 11.53 4.97 -7.60
CA PRO A 4 11.47 5.07 -6.14
C PRO A 4 11.97 3.81 -5.43
N LEU A 5 12.07 2.68 -6.15
CA LEU A 5 12.48 1.38 -5.63
C LEU A 5 13.70 0.79 -6.38
N ALA A 6 14.45 1.62 -7.11
CA ALA A 6 15.61 1.15 -7.87
C ALA A 6 16.64 0.44 -6.99
N GLY A 7 16.93 -0.82 -7.33
CA GLY A 7 17.97 -1.62 -6.69
C GLY A 7 17.59 -2.25 -5.36
N LYS A 8 16.35 -2.08 -4.88
CA LYS A 8 15.88 -2.74 -3.65
C LYS A 8 15.43 -4.16 -3.92
N SER A 9 15.66 -5.04 -2.95
CA SER A 9 15.28 -6.45 -3.06
C SER A 9 14.02 -6.73 -2.25
N LEU A 10 12.97 -7.20 -2.91
CA LEU A 10 11.71 -7.59 -2.30
C LEU A 10 11.53 -9.11 -2.33
N VAL A 11 10.99 -9.66 -1.26
CA VAL A 11 10.65 -11.08 -1.15
C VAL A 11 9.17 -11.28 -0.99
N ILE A 12 8.61 -12.15 -1.81
CA ILE A 12 7.18 -12.47 -1.77
C ILE A 12 6.97 -13.66 -0.85
N THR A 13 6.06 -13.52 0.13
CA THR A 13 5.65 -14.61 1.01
C THR A 13 4.14 -14.72 1.17
N GLY A 14 3.66 -15.94 1.47
CA GLY A 14 2.25 -16.26 1.66
C GLY A 14 1.51 -16.61 0.37
N THR A 15 0.21 -16.85 0.51
CA THR A 15 -0.67 -17.07 -0.63
C THR A 15 -1.04 -15.70 -1.20
N LEU A 16 -0.40 -15.35 -2.31
CA LEU A 16 -0.85 -14.20 -3.09
C LEU A 16 -2.17 -14.56 -3.77
N SER A 17 -3.15 -13.66 -3.68
CA SER A 17 -4.32 -13.69 -4.57
C SER A 17 -3.93 -13.48 -6.03
N GLN A 18 -2.75 -12.91 -6.29
CA GLN A 18 -2.23 -12.61 -7.62
C GLN A 18 -1.09 -13.55 -8.04
N PRO A 19 -0.93 -13.81 -9.35
CA PRO A 19 0.20 -14.59 -9.85
C PRO A 19 1.51 -13.85 -9.60
N ARG A 20 2.49 -14.59 -9.09
CA ARG A 20 3.86 -14.14 -8.79
C ARG A 20 4.50 -13.39 -9.96
N ASN A 21 4.18 -13.81 -11.20
CA ASN A 21 4.66 -13.18 -12.42
C ASN A 21 4.18 -11.73 -12.60
N LEU A 22 2.91 -11.42 -12.28
CA LEU A 22 2.40 -10.05 -12.36
C LEU A 22 3.10 -9.15 -11.34
N VAL A 23 3.23 -9.62 -10.10
CA VAL A 23 3.93 -8.87 -9.04
C VAL A 23 5.39 -8.64 -9.41
N LYS A 24 6.06 -9.66 -9.97
CA LYS A 24 7.43 -9.56 -10.46
C LYS A 24 7.56 -8.52 -11.58
N ASP A 25 6.68 -8.55 -12.58
CA ASP A 25 6.69 -7.59 -13.69
C ASP A 25 6.48 -6.14 -13.20
N ARG A 26 5.52 -5.91 -12.28
CA ARG A 26 5.30 -4.60 -11.66
C ARG A 26 6.54 -4.09 -10.93
N LEU A 27 7.20 -4.96 -10.17
CA LEU A 27 8.41 -4.63 -9.42
C LEU A 27 9.60 -4.38 -10.34
N GLU A 28 9.79 -5.18 -11.38
CA GLU A 28 10.84 -4.97 -12.39
C GLU A 28 10.63 -3.65 -13.14
N LYS A 29 9.38 -3.29 -13.48
CA LYS A 29 9.02 -1.99 -14.08
C LYS A 29 9.35 -0.80 -13.17
N ALA A 30 9.33 -1.02 -11.86
CA ALA A 30 9.69 -0.04 -10.86
C ALA A 30 11.21 0.06 -10.56
N GLY A 31 12.01 -0.85 -11.13
CA GLY A 31 13.45 -0.97 -10.86
C GLY A 31 13.78 -1.81 -9.62
N ALA A 32 12.81 -2.52 -9.06
CA ALA A 32 12.99 -3.38 -7.90
C ALA A 32 13.25 -4.84 -8.30
N ARG A 33 13.91 -5.60 -7.41
CA ARG A 33 14.31 -6.99 -7.66
C ARG A 33 13.50 -7.96 -6.78
N VAL A 34 12.83 -8.93 -7.40
CA VAL A 34 12.06 -9.95 -6.68
C VAL A 34 12.87 -11.22 -6.45
N SER A 35 12.85 -11.71 -5.21
CA SER A 35 13.37 -13.02 -4.84
C SER A 35 12.32 -13.86 -4.12
N GLY A 36 12.33 -15.17 -4.29
CA GLY A 36 11.43 -16.10 -3.60
C GLY A 36 11.89 -16.48 -2.19
N THR A 37 13.09 -16.04 -1.79
CA THR A 37 13.77 -16.48 -0.58
C THR A 37 14.20 -15.30 0.26
N VAL A 38 13.80 -15.30 1.54
CA VAL A 38 14.25 -14.32 2.53
C VAL A 38 15.76 -14.43 2.70
N SER A 39 16.46 -13.38 2.31
CA SER A 39 17.92 -13.29 2.38
C SER A 39 18.32 -12.06 3.19
N PRO A 40 19.53 -12.01 3.77
CA PRO A 40 20.03 -10.83 4.48
C PRO A 40 20.14 -9.56 3.63
N ARG A 41 20.06 -9.68 2.30
CA ARG A 41 20.04 -8.55 1.35
C ARG A 41 18.61 -8.09 1.00
N THR A 42 17.61 -8.60 1.69
CA THR A 42 16.20 -8.25 1.44
C THR A 42 15.85 -7.00 2.22
N ASP A 43 15.43 -5.95 1.53
CA ASP A 43 14.94 -4.73 2.17
C ASP A 43 13.49 -4.92 2.66
N TYR A 44 12.65 -5.52 1.82
CA TYR A 44 11.22 -5.64 2.08
C TYR A 44 10.67 -7.05 1.84
N LEU A 45 9.76 -7.48 2.68
CA LEU A 45 9.01 -8.72 2.57
C LEU A 45 7.55 -8.37 2.23
N LEU A 46 7.10 -8.72 1.04
CA LEU A 46 5.71 -8.65 0.65
C LEU A 46 4.92 -9.81 1.28
N ALA A 47 4.11 -9.52 2.30
CA ALA A 47 3.26 -10.52 2.96
C ALA A 47 1.86 -10.59 2.33
N GLY A 48 1.53 -11.73 1.74
CA GLY A 48 0.20 -12.03 1.20
C GLY A 48 -0.79 -12.54 2.25
N LYS A 49 -1.94 -13.06 1.80
CA LYS A 49 -2.98 -13.65 2.64
C LYS A 49 -2.43 -14.95 3.22
N ASN A 50 -1.97 -14.90 4.47
CA ASN A 50 -1.30 -15.97 5.21
C ASN A 50 0.22 -16.15 4.93
N PRO A 51 1.08 -15.27 5.46
CA PRO A 51 2.53 -15.30 5.24
C PRO A 51 3.27 -16.50 5.90
N GLY A 52 2.61 -17.21 6.82
CA GLY A 52 3.08 -18.47 7.41
C GLY A 52 4.49 -18.41 8.02
N SER A 53 5.20 -19.55 8.04
CA SER A 53 6.54 -19.74 8.63
C SER A 53 7.67 -18.87 8.05
N LYS A 54 7.39 -18.08 7.01
CA LYS A 54 8.34 -17.12 6.42
C LYS A 54 8.27 -15.74 7.07
N LEU A 55 7.15 -15.39 7.72
CA LEU A 55 7.06 -14.20 8.56
C LEU A 55 8.07 -14.30 9.72
N GLU A 56 8.15 -15.47 10.35
CA GLU A 56 9.09 -15.71 11.46
C GLU A 56 10.55 -15.56 11.01
N ARG A 57 10.89 -16.08 9.82
CA ARG A 57 12.23 -15.90 9.24
C ARG A 57 12.54 -14.44 8.91
N ALA A 58 11.57 -13.71 8.36
CA ALA A 58 11.73 -12.28 8.08
C ALA A 58 11.89 -11.47 9.37
N ARG A 59 11.12 -11.79 10.41
CA ARG A 59 11.23 -11.17 11.74
C ARG A 59 12.61 -11.43 12.37
N ASN A 60 13.13 -12.65 12.23
CA ASN A 60 14.45 -13.02 12.73
C ASN A 60 15.59 -12.30 11.98
N LEU A 61 15.41 -12.06 10.67
CA LEU A 61 16.35 -11.31 9.83
C LEU A 61 16.11 -9.78 9.87
N ASN A 62 15.17 -9.31 10.69
CA ASN A 62 14.81 -7.89 10.81
C ASN A 62 14.41 -7.22 9.48
N VAL A 63 13.75 -7.98 8.59
CA VAL A 63 13.27 -7.48 7.29
C VAL A 63 11.93 -6.76 7.46
N SER A 64 11.77 -5.60 6.83
CA SER A 64 10.49 -4.86 6.86
C SER A 64 9.40 -5.60 6.09
N VAL A 65 8.27 -5.85 6.73
CA VAL A 65 7.12 -6.51 6.10
C VAL A 65 6.15 -5.47 5.57
N ILE A 66 5.84 -5.52 4.28
CA ILE A 66 4.90 -4.62 3.61
C ILE A 66 3.82 -5.44 2.87
N SER A 67 2.67 -4.83 2.64
CA SER A 67 1.59 -5.44 1.85
C SER A 67 1.63 -4.94 0.40
N GLU A 68 0.83 -5.53 -0.48
CA GLU A 68 0.70 -5.07 -1.88
C GLU A 68 0.19 -3.63 -1.98
N ALA A 69 -0.69 -3.21 -1.06
CA ALA A 69 -1.16 -1.83 -0.96
C ALA A 69 -0.01 -0.86 -0.65
N GLU A 70 0.84 -1.19 0.32
CA GLU A 70 2.00 -0.38 0.70
C GLU A 70 3.00 -0.24 -0.44
N LEU A 71 3.21 -1.33 -1.19
CA LEU A 71 4.07 -1.30 -2.36
C LEU A 71 3.56 -0.29 -3.41
N GLU A 72 2.25 -0.26 -3.65
CA GLU A 72 1.63 0.64 -4.62
C GLU A 72 1.77 2.12 -4.21
N ILE A 73 1.66 2.40 -2.92
CA ILE A 73 1.90 3.73 -2.34
C ILE A 73 3.36 4.17 -2.57
N LEU A 74 4.33 3.27 -2.34
CA LEU A 74 5.75 3.55 -2.56
C LEU A 74 6.11 3.74 -4.05
N LEU A 75 5.38 3.08 -4.95
CA LEU A 75 5.55 3.20 -6.39
C LEU A 75 5.04 4.54 -6.94
N ASN A 76 4.01 5.12 -6.31
CA ASN A 76 3.41 6.37 -6.74
C ASN A 76 3.32 7.41 -5.59
N PRO A 77 4.47 7.92 -5.10
CA PRO A 77 4.48 8.89 -3.99
C PRO A 77 3.88 10.26 -4.37
N SER A 78 3.62 10.52 -5.66
CA SER A 78 3.11 11.80 -6.17
C SER A 78 1.58 11.87 -6.30
N SER A 79 0.84 10.80 -6.00
CA SER A 79 -0.62 10.86 -5.81
C SER A 79 -0.97 10.85 -4.32
N SER A 80 -0.39 11.77 -3.56
CA SER A 80 -0.97 12.17 -2.27
C SER A 80 -2.21 13.01 -2.57
N GLY A 81 -3.36 12.36 -2.72
CA GLY A 81 -4.59 13.03 -3.18
C GLY A 81 -5.84 12.15 -3.32
N SER A 82 -5.97 11.09 -2.53
CA SER A 82 -7.29 10.50 -2.24
C SER A 82 -7.36 10.14 -0.77
N GLU A 83 -7.16 11.16 0.05
CA GLU A 83 -7.67 11.17 1.41
C GLU A 83 -9.20 11.40 1.32
N THR A 84 -9.94 10.45 1.89
CA THR A 84 -11.31 10.63 2.42
C THR A 84 -12.45 10.70 1.39
N GLN A 85 -13.57 10.08 1.74
CA GLN A 85 -14.88 10.50 1.25
C GLN A 85 -15.21 11.83 1.94
N PRO A 86 -15.17 13.01 1.30
CA PRO A 86 -15.99 14.12 1.75
C PRO A 86 -17.39 13.91 1.16
N LEU A 87 -18.32 13.41 1.97
CA LEU A 87 -19.74 13.72 1.78
C LEU A 87 -19.94 15.20 2.11
N LEU A 88 -19.66 16.12 1.17
CA LEU A 88 -20.16 17.49 1.27
C LEU A 88 -20.48 17.95 -0.17
N PRO A 89 -21.73 18.35 -0.41
CA PRO A 89 -21.95 19.79 -0.35
C PRO A 89 -22.79 20.16 0.86
N LEU A 90 -22.17 20.89 1.79
CA LEU A 90 -22.88 21.81 2.66
C LEU A 90 -23.33 22.98 1.79
N LEU A 91 -24.50 22.89 1.15
CA LEU A 91 -25.30 24.04 0.74
C LEU A 91 -26.76 23.68 0.43
N GLU A 92 -27.44 22.97 1.34
CA GLU A 92 -28.89 23.08 1.39
C GLU A 92 -29.21 24.18 2.41
N GLN A 93 -29.77 25.26 1.88
CA GLN A 93 -30.08 26.46 2.63
C GLN A 93 -31.10 26.14 3.73
N GLN A 94 -30.71 26.40 4.97
CA GLN A 94 -31.65 26.67 6.05
C GLN A 94 -31.43 28.13 6.44
N PRO A 95 -32.16 29.10 5.87
CA PRO A 95 -32.29 30.38 6.52
C PRO A 95 -32.93 30.18 7.90
N GLU A 96 -32.38 30.94 8.83
CA GLU A 96 -32.61 31.03 10.25
C GLU A 96 -34.09 31.23 10.67
N PRO A 97 -34.43 30.99 11.95
CA PRO A 97 -35.80 30.96 12.44
C PRO A 97 -36.45 32.34 12.47
N GLU A 98 -37.58 32.49 11.78
CA GLU A 98 -38.46 33.63 11.98
C GLU A 98 -39.44 33.32 13.12
N LYS A 99 -39.20 33.96 14.27
CA LYS A 99 -40.24 34.24 15.26
C LYS A 99 -41.29 35.16 14.63
N ASN A 100 -42.52 34.70 14.57
CA ASN A 100 -43.73 35.52 14.68
C ASN A 100 -44.75 34.60 15.40
N HIS A 101 -45.04 34.77 16.69
CA HIS A 101 -45.96 35.74 17.29
C HIS A 101 -47.31 35.86 16.56
N GLU A 102 -48.39 35.81 17.37
CA GLU A 102 -49.82 35.98 17.05
C GLU A 102 -50.51 34.73 16.45
N GLN A 103 -51.59 34.15 17.01
CA GLN A 103 -52.63 34.63 17.92
C GLN A 103 -53.24 33.45 18.70
#